data_AF-A0A182EZI0-F1
#
_entry.id   AF-A0A182EZI0-F1
#
_cell.length_a   1.000
_cell.length_b   1.000
_cell.length_c   1.000
_cell.angle_alpha   90.00
_cell.angle_beta   90.00
_cell.angle_gamma   90.00
#
_symmetry.space_group_name_H-M   'P 1'
#
loop_
_entity.id
_entity.type
_entity.pdbx_description
1 polymer ?
#
loop_
_entity_poly.entity_id
_entity_poly.type
_entity_poly.pdbx_seq_one_letter_code
_entity_poly.pdbx_strand_id
1 'polypeptide(L)'
;FQKAAEELNDLRGLMTKLQSLSEQLDPLEAAYADVRFYDVDVEQTQQQYENLISSMNSELHDENILNESAQQLARELEYLNGKLSIEPVIHEQLEEMLNHQLPSLQAQLQFLQTRDDEAKRTRIHVDRLSQPAIETLTEQLNHICLLVKQQLDNLAKAESQEK
;
A
#
# COMPACT_ATOMS: atom_id res chain seq x y z
N PHE A 1 -10.55 6.89 -16.76
CA PHE A 1 -9.26 6.74 -17.46
C PHE A 1 -9.44 6.47 -18.95
N GLN A 2 -10.21 5.46 -19.37
CA GLN A 2 -10.41 5.16 -20.79
C GLN A 2 -10.94 6.34 -21.62
N LYS A 3 -11.94 7.06 -21.11
CA LYS A 3 -12.49 8.26 -21.76
C LYS A 3 -11.45 9.40 -21.93
N ALA A 4 -10.59 9.62 -20.95
CA ALA A 4 -9.55 10.66 -21.03
C ALA A 4 -8.45 10.30 -22.04
N ALA A 5 -8.09 9.02 -22.12
CA ALA A 5 -7.16 8.53 -23.13
C ALA A 5 -7.73 8.63 -24.56
N GLU A 6 -9.03 8.37 -24.71
CA GLU A 6 -9.75 8.56 -25.98
C GLU A 6 -9.79 10.04 -26.40
N GLU A 7 -10.14 10.93 -25.48
CA GLU A 7 -10.15 12.39 -25.71
C GLU A 7 -8.75 12.93 -26.10
N LEU A 8 -7.68 12.42 -25.48
CA LEU A 8 -6.30 12.79 -25.83
C LEU A 8 -5.91 12.31 -27.24
N ASN A 9 -6.35 11.10 -27.61
CA ASN A 9 -6.11 10.56 -28.94
C ASN A 9 -6.88 11.34 -30.03
N ASP A 10 -8.12 11.72 -29.75
CA ASP A 10 -8.93 12.57 -30.62
C ASP A 10 -8.29 13.96 -30.78
N LEU A 11 -7.77 14.54 -29.70
CA LEU A 11 -7.07 15.82 -29.71
C LEU A 11 -5.82 15.79 -30.59
N ARG A 12 -5.02 14.72 -30.52
CA ARG A 12 -3.89 14.50 -31.42
C ARG A 12 -4.32 14.40 -32.89
N GLY A 13 -5.42 13.70 -33.16
CA GLY A 13 -6.00 13.63 -34.50
C GLY A 13 -6.49 14.98 -35.04
N LEU A 14 -6.99 15.86 -34.16
CA LEU A 14 -7.35 17.23 -34.51
C LEU A 14 -6.12 18.10 -34.78
N MET A 15 -5.05 17.96 -34.00
CA MET A 15 -3.79 18.68 -34.23
C MET A 15 -3.18 18.40 -35.59
N THR A 16 -3.15 17.13 -36.01
CA THR A 16 -2.66 16.76 -37.35
C THR A 16 -3.46 17.44 -38.47
N LYS A 17 -4.78 17.59 -38.29
CA LYS A 17 -5.64 18.31 -39.26
C LYS A 17 -5.37 19.81 -39.23
N LEU A 18 -5.22 20.40 -38.04
CA LEU A 18 -4.95 21.82 -37.85
C LEU A 18 -3.61 22.22 -38.49
N GLN A 19 -2.58 21.38 -38.31
CA GLN A 19 -1.28 21.54 -38.96
C GLN A 19 -1.41 21.53 -40.48
N SER A 20 -2.07 20.52 -41.05
CA SER A 20 -2.26 20.45 -42.50
C SER A 20 -3.05 21.65 -43.07
N LEU A 21 -4.01 22.19 -42.33
CA LEU A 21 -4.75 23.39 -42.72
C LEU A 21 -3.88 24.65 -42.62
N SER A 22 -3.04 24.76 -41.58
CA SER A 22 -2.12 25.90 -41.42
C SER A 22 -1.08 25.98 -42.54
N GLU A 23 -0.60 24.82 -43.02
CA GLU A 23 0.33 24.73 -44.15
C GLU A 23 -0.32 25.17 -45.48
N GLN A 24 -1.63 24.98 -45.64
CA GLN A 24 -2.39 25.45 -46.80
C GLN A 24 -2.66 26.95 -46.80
N LEU A 25 -2.50 27.61 -45.65
CA LEU A 25 -2.72 29.05 -45.49
C LEU A 25 -1.44 29.88 -45.69
N ASP A 26 -0.35 29.28 -46.17
CA ASP A 26 0.90 29.98 -46.46
C ASP A 26 0.65 31.22 -47.35
N PRO A 27 1.12 32.43 -46.97
CA PRO A 27 2.09 32.75 -45.92
C PRO A 27 1.51 33.35 -44.63
N LEU A 28 0.32 32.93 -44.17
CA LEU A 28 -0.25 33.42 -42.90
C LEU A 28 0.54 32.91 -41.67
N GLU A 29 1.66 33.55 -41.35
CA GLU A 29 2.57 33.17 -40.26
C GLU A 29 1.89 33.09 -38.89
N ALA A 30 0.90 33.96 -38.63
CA ALA A 30 0.15 33.96 -37.37
C ALA A 30 -0.60 32.62 -37.15
N ALA A 31 -1.24 32.08 -38.19
CA ALA A 31 -1.95 30.81 -38.09
C ALA A 31 -0.98 29.65 -37.83
N TYR A 32 0.19 29.68 -38.44
CA TYR A 32 1.24 28.68 -38.22
C TYR A 32 1.82 28.74 -36.80
N ALA A 33 2.04 29.95 -36.27
CA ALA A 33 2.53 30.15 -34.91
C ALA A 33 1.54 29.61 -33.87
N ASP A 34 0.24 29.92 -34.01
CA ASP A 34 -0.81 29.43 -33.10
C ASP A 34 -0.89 27.90 -33.09
N VAL A 35 -0.83 27.27 -34.25
CA VAL A 35 -0.82 25.80 -34.33
C VAL A 35 0.38 25.20 -33.60
N ARG A 36 1.58 25.79 -33.72
CA ARG A 36 2.75 25.31 -32.98
C ARG A 36 2.59 25.45 -31.47
N PHE A 37 1.97 26.53 -30.98
CA PHE A 37 1.68 26.66 -29.55
C PHE A 37 0.70 25.58 -29.08
N TYR A 38 -0.37 25.33 -29.85
CA TYR A 38 -1.31 24.26 -29.51
C TYR A 38 -0.66 22.88 -29.53
N ASP A 39 0.27 22.61 -30.46
CA ASP A 39 0.98 21.34 -30.52
C ASP A 39 1.79 21.09 -29.24
N VAL A 40 2.54 22.11 -28.79
CA VAL A 40 3.27 22.08 -27.53
C VAL A 40 2.33 21.88 -26.33
N ASP A 41 1.18 22.55 -26.30
CA ASP A 41 0.20 22.39 -25.21
C ASP A 41 -0.38 20.97 -25.17
N VAL A 42 -0.64 20.36 -26.33
CA VAL A 42 -1.12 18.97 -26.44
C VAL A 42 -0.05 17.99 -25.98
N GLU A 43 1.20 18.16 -26.39
CA GLU A 43 2.33 17.35 -25.92
C GLU A 43 2.51 17.46 -24.40
N GLN A 44 2.44 18.67 -23.85
CA GLN A 44 2.53 18.89 -22.40
C GLN A 44 1.36 18.23 -21.65
N THR A 45 0.15 18.34 -22.16
CA THR A 45 -1.04 17.71 -21.58
C THR A 45 -0.91 16.18 -21.59
N GLN A 46 -0.40 15.61 -22.69
CA GLN A 46 -0.11 14.18 -22.78
C GLN A 46 0.92 13.76 -21.73
N GLN A 47 2.03 14.49 -21.61
CA GLN A 47 3.06 14.18 -20.63
C GLN A 47 2.52 14.25 -19.19
N GLN A 48 1.70 15.25 -18.88
CA GLN A 48 1.06 15.38 -17.57
C GLN A 48 0.13 14.20 -17.28
N TYR A 49 -0.65 13.77 -18.27
CA TYR A 49 -1.50 12.60 -18.15
C TYR A 49 -0.68 11.33 -17.88
N GLU A 50 0.38 11.09 -18.65
CA GLU A 50 1.27 9.93 -18.46
C GLU A 50 1.94 9.93 -17.08
N ASN A 51 2.42 11.09 -16.63
CA ASN A 51 3.00 11.26 -15.30
C ASN A 51 1.98 10.94 -14.20
N LEU A 52 0.75 11.43 -14.33
CA LEU A 52 -0.32 11.17 -13.36
C LEU A 52 -0.66 9.68 -13.29
N ILE A 53 -0.77 9.00 -14.43
CA ILE A 53 -1.01 7.55 -14.48
C ILE A 53 0.14 6.79 -13.82
N SER A 54 1.39 7.17 -14.08
CA SER A 54 2.57 6.57 -13.46
C SER A 54 2.54 6.73 -11.93
N SER A 55 2.28 7.94 -11.44
CA SER A 55 2.16 8.22 -10.00
C SER A 55 1.04 7.40 -9.36
N MET A 56 -0.15 7.36 -9.96
CA MET A 56 -1.27 6.60 -9.44
C MET A 56 -0.98 5.08 -9.43
N ASN A 57 -0.34 4.55 -10.46
CA ASN A 57 0.07 3.14 -10.51
C ASN A 57 1.10 2.81 -9.43
N SER A 58 2.06 3.70 -9.17
CA SER A 58 3.00 3.54 -8.07
C SER A 58 2.28 3.50 -6.72
N GLU A 59 1.37 4.44 -6.48
CA GLU A 59 0.60 4.48 -5.24
C GLU A 59 -0.28 3.22 -5.06
N LEU A 60 -0.91 2.73 -6.13
CA LEU A 60 -1.67 1.47 -6.12
C LEU A 60 -0.78 0.26 -5.80
N HIS A 61 0.42 0.22 -6.38
CA HIS A 61 1.37 -0.85 -6.12
C HIS A 61 1.82 -0.86 -4.66
N ASP A 62 2.17 0.31 -4.13
CA ASP A 62 2.56 0.46 -2.72
C ASP A 62 1.41 0.07 -1.78
N GLU A 63 0.17 0.39 -2.13
CA GLU A 63 -1.01 0.01 -1.34
C GLU A 63 -1.24 -1.50 -1.38
N ASN A 64 -1.03 -2.14 -2.52
CA ASN A 64 -1.14 -3.58 -2.60
C ASN A 64 -0.07 -4.27 -1.74
N ILE A 65 1.18 -3.80 -1.77
CA ILE A 65 2.25 -4.33 -0.90
C ILE A 65 1.89 -4.19 0.58
N LEU A 66 1.36 -3.03 0.97
CA LEU A 66 0.95 -2.77 2.35
C LEU A 66 -0.17 -3.75 2.78
N ASN A 67 -1.15 -3.97 1.92
CA ASN A 67 -2.24 -4.91 2.15
C ASN A 67 -1.78 -6.37 2.22
N GLU A 68 -0.93 -6.79 1.30
CA GLU A 68 -0.36 -8.15 1.31
C GLU A 68 0.43 -8.40 2.60
N SER A 69 1.21 -7.41 3.06
CA SER A 69 1.96 -7.47 4.30
C SER A 69 1.04 -7.54 5.52
N ALA A 70 -0.02 -6.72 5.56
CA ALA A 70 -1.02 -6.76 6.63
C ALA A 70 -1.73 -8.11 6.72
N GLN A 71 -2.10 -8.69 5.56
CA GLN A 71 -2.72 -10.02 5.49
C GLN A 71 -1.78 -11.13 5.92
N GLN A 72 -0.50 -11.04 5.54
CA GLN A 72 0.50 -12.00 6.01
C GLN A 72 0.60 -11.98 7.53
N LEU A 73 0.74 -10.78 8.12
CA LEU A 73 0.80 -10.62 9.56
C LEU A 73 -0.46 -11.16 10.25
N ALA A 74 -1.63 -10.91 9.68
CA ALA A 74 -2.90 -11.45 10.19
C ALA A 74 -2.90 -12.99 10.26
N ARG A 75 -2.42 -13.65 9.19
CA ARG A 75 -2.33 -15.12 9.14
C ARG A 75 -1.34 -15.66 10.17
N GLU A 76 -0.22 -14.99 10.37
CA GLU A 76 0.78 -15.36 11.38
C GLU A 76 0.21 -15.23 12.81
N LEU A 77 -0.53 -14.15 13.10
CA LEU A 77 -1.20 -13.95 14.37
C LEU A 77 -2.31 -14.99 14.61
N GLU A 78 -3.13 -15.28 13.59
CA GLU A 78 -4.16 -16.31 13.69
C GLU A 78 -3.58 -17.70 13.94
N TYR A 79 -2.47 -18.02 13.27
CA TYR A 79 -1.73 -19.27 13.49
C TYR A 79 -1.21 -19.41 14.93
N LEU A 80 -0.60 -18.36 15.49
CA LEU A 80 -0.13 -18.36 16.87
C LEU A 80 -1.28 -18.47 17.87
N ASN A 81 -2.38 -17.76 17.62
CA ASN A 81 -3.57 -17.83 18.46
C ASN A 81 -4.19 -19.24 18.43
N GLY A 82 -4.21 -19.89 17.27
CA GLY A 82 -4.63 -21.28 17.11
C GLY A 82 -3.75 -22.26 17.89
N LYS A 83 -2.42 -22.11 17.82
CA LYS A 83 -1.48 -22.92 18.61
C LYS A 83 -1.75 -22.84 20.11
N LEU A 84 -1.94 -21.63 20.63
CA LEU A 84 -2.20 -21.39 22.05
C LEU A 84 -3.55 -21.94 22.54
N SER A 85 -4.51 -22.14 21.62
CA SER A 85 -5.87 -22.59 21.94
C SER A 85 -6.06 -24.11 21.86
N ILE A 86 -5.29 -24.81 21.03
CA ILE A 86 -5.55 -26.22 20.66
C ILE A 86 -4.58 -27.18 21.36
N GLU A 87 -3.32 -26.81 21.53
CA GLU A 87 -2.29 -27.70 22.08
C GLU A 87 -1.90 -27.30 23.51
N PRO A 88 -1.69 -28.25 24.43
CA PRO A 88 -1.03 -27.97 25.70
C PRO A 88 0.41 -27.55 25.40
N VAL A 89 0.64 -26.24 25.35
CA VAL A 89 1.96 -25.66 25.05
C VAL A 89 2.87 -25.85 26.26
N ILE A 90 4.03 -26.48 26.04
CA ILE A 90 5.04 -26.68 27.08
C ILE A 90 5.80 -25.37 27.36
N HIS A 91 6.36 -25.25 28.57
CA HIS A 91 7.06 -24.05 29.03
C HIS A 91 8.11 -23.52 28.02
N GLU A 92 8.95 -24.42 27.48
CA GLU A 92 10.00 -24.06 26.49
C GLU A 92 9.43 -23.42 25.22
N GLN A 93 8.28 -23.88 24.74
CA GLN A 93 7.63 -23.33 23.55
C GLN A 93 7.04 -21.94 23.83
N LEU A 94 6.49 -21.71 25.03
CA LEU A 94 5.99 -20.41 25.44
C LEU A 94 7.15 -19.40 25.60
N GLU A 95 8.29 -19.82 26.14
CA GLU A 95 9.50 -18.98 26.21
C GLU A 95 10.05 -18.65 24.81
N GLU A 96 10.08 -19.62 23.89
CA GLU A 96 10.50 -19.38 22.51
C GLU A 96 9.58 -18.36 21.81
N MET A 97 8.26 -18.51 22.01
CA MET A 97 7.27 -17.56 21.49
C MET A 97 7.49 -16.15 22.05
N LEU A 98 7.73 -16.04 23.36
CA LEU A 98 7.94 -14.75 24.04
C LEU A 98 9.24 -14.06 23.62
N ASN A 99 10.32 -14.82 23.45
CA ASN A 99 11.65 -14.28 23.25
C ASN A 99 12.02 -14.07 21.76
N HIS A 100 11.35 -14.78 20.84
CA HIS A 100 11.70 -14.74 19.42
C HIS A 100 10.52 -14.39 18.51
N GLN A 101 9.41 -15.13 18.61
CA GLN A 101 8.30 -14.99 17.66
C GLN A 101 7.53 -13.67 17.87
N LEU A 102 7.18 -13.34 19.12
CA LEU A 102 6.45 -12.11 19.44
C LEU A 102 7.26 -10.84 19.15
N PRO A 103 8.56 -10.73 19.50
CA PRO A 103 9.37 -9.58 19.12
C PRO A 103 9.50 -9.39 17.61
N SER A 104 9.62 -10.50 16.85
CA SER A 104 9.66 -10.46 15.39
C SER A 104 8.37 -9.89 14.80
N LEU A 105 7.21 -10.38 15.26
CA LEU A 105 5.90 -9.87 14.81
C LEU A 105 5.67 -8.42 15.21
N GLN A 106 6.16 -8.02 16.39
CA GLN A 106 6.09 -6.63 16.84
C GLN A 106 6.94 -5.70 15.96
N ALA A 107 8.12 -6.14 15.52
CA ALA A 107 8.95 -5.40 14.58
C ALA A 107 8.29 -5.28 13.20
N GLN A 108 7.68 -6.36 12.71
CA GLN A 108 6.92 -6.35 11.45
C GLN A 108 5.73 -5.38 11.52
N LEU A 109 4.96 -5.40 12.61
CA LEU A 109 3.85 -4.48 12.84
C LEU A 109 4.31 -3.02 12.91
N GLN A 110 5.43 -2.75 13.59
CA GLN A 110 5.99 -1.39 13.67
C GLN A 110 6.46 -0.89 12.29
N PHE A 111 7.06 -1.77 11.49
CA PHE A 111 7.44 -1.46 10.11
C PHE A 111 6.19 -1.12 9.27
N LEU A 112 5.14 -1.92 9.39
CA LEU A 112 3.86 -1.70 8.71
C LEU A 112 3.22 -0.37 9.13
N GLN A 113 3.19 -0.05 10.43
CA GLN A 113 2.73 1.24 10.96
C GLN A 113 3.51 2.42 10.38
N THR A 114 4.85 2.29 10.31
CA THR A 114 5.71 3.35 9.77
C THR A 114 5.43 3.57 8.28
N ARG A 115 5.24 2.49 7.51
CA ARG A 115 4.91 2.56 6.08
C ARG A 115 3.54 3.16 5.85
N ASP A 116 2.55 2.78 6.65
CA ASP A 116 1.21 3.38 6.61
C ASP A 116 1.26 4.88 6.93
N ASP A 117 1.95 5.29 7.99
CA ASP A 117 2.08 6.71 8.35
C ASP A 117 2.85 7.53 7.32
N GLU A 118 3.84 6.93 6.65
CA GLU A 118 4.53 7.56 5.52
C GLU A 118 3.59 7.73 4.34
N ALA A 119 2.89 6.66 3.94
CA ALA A 119 1.86 6.71 2.90
C ALA A 119 0.78 7.74 3.25
N LYS A 120 0.47 7.94 4.53
CA LYS A 120 -0.49 8.95 4.97
C LYS A 120 -0.07 10.39 4.69
N ARG A 121 1.23 10.65 4.61
CA ARG A 121 1.80 12.00 4.38
C ARG A 121 2.07 12.27 2.90
N THR A 122 2.34 11.23 2.12
CA THR A 122 2.89 11.37 0.77
C THR A 122 1.88 11.07 -0.34
N ARG A 123 0.86 10.23 -0.10
CA ARG A 123 -0.10 9.86 -1.15
C ARG A 123 -1.14 10.93 -1.43
N ILE A 124 -1.49 11.06 -2.70
CA ILE A 124 -2.39 12.09 -3.20
C ILE A 124 -3.54 11.48 -4.03
N HIS A 125 -3.31 10.37 -4.73
CA HIS A 125 -4.20 9.88 -5.78
C HIS A 125 -5.01 8.64 -5.40
N VAL A 126 -4.49 7.79 -4.52
CA VAL A 126 -5.09 6.51 -4.15
C VAL A 126 -5.53 6.50 -2.69
N ASP A 127 -6.77 6.04 -2.45
CA ASP A 127 -7.32 5.89 -1.11
C ASP A 127 -6.53 4.86 -0.29
N ARG A 128 -6.35 5.17 0.99
CA ARG A 128 -5.71 4.28 1.96
C ARG A 128 -6.75 3.35 2.55
N LEU A 129 -6.63 2.05 2.30
CA LEU A 129 -7.50 1.03 2.84
C LEU A 129 -6.66 -0.19 3.19
N SER A 130 -5.86 -0.08 4.26
CA SER A 130 -5.15 -1.22 4.83
C SER A 130 -6.14 -2.24 5.39
N GLN A 131 -6.17 -3.42 4.79
CA GLN A 131 -7.02 -4.54 5.19
C GLN A 131 -6.19 -5.80 5.46
N PRO A 132 -6.19 -6.33 6.69
CA PRO A 132 -6.90 -5.81 7.87
C PRO A 132 -6.28 -4.53 8.45
N ALA A 133 -7.09 -3.77 9.22
CA ALA A 133 -6.64 -2.53 9.84
C ALA A 133 -5.48 -2.78 10.81
N ILE A 134 -4.50 -1.88 10.81
CA ILE A 134 -3.28 -2.01 11.60
C ILE A 134 -3.59 -1.98 13.10
N GLU A 135 -4.62 -1.23 13.51
CA GLU A 135 -5.13 -1.21 14.87
C GLU A 135 -5.62 -2.59 15.30
N THR A 136 -6.35 -3.29 14.44
CA THR A 136 -6.83 -4.65 14.71
C THR A 136 -5.68 -5.65 14.85
N LEU A 137 -4.64 -5.54 14.01
CA LEU A 137 -3.43 -6.37 14.12
C LEU A 137 -2.68 -6.09 15.43
N THR A 138 -2.65 -4.82 15.85
CA THR A 138 -2.04 -4.40 17.13
C THR A 138 -2.78 -4.99 18.32
N GLU A 139 -4.12 -4.93 18.30
CA GLU A 139 -4.97 -5.53 19.34
C GLU A 139 -4.77 -7.05 19.43
N GLN A 140 -4.74 -7.74 18.29
CA GLN A 140 -4.50 -9.19 18.22
C GLN A 140 -3.12 -9.57 18.78
N LEU A 141 -2.06 -8.87 18.38
CA LEU A 141 -0.72 -9.14 18.90
C LEU A 141 -0.64 -8.91 20.42
N ASN A 142 -1.23 -7.82 20.91
CA ASN A 142 -1.28 -7.53 22.35
C ASN A 142 -2.06 -8.61 23.12
N HIS A 143 -3.15 -9.12 22.56
CA HIS A 143 -3.92 -10.21 23.15
C HIS A 143 -3.08 -11.49 23.26
N ILE A 144 -2.38 -11.88 22.20
CA ILE A 144 -1.49 -13.06 22.20
C ILE A 144 -0.36 -12.88 23.23
N CYS A 145 0.26 -11.70 23.29
CA CYS A 145 1.28 -11.38 24.30
C CYS A 145 0.78 -11.58 25.73
N LEU A 146 -0.46 -11.17 26.03
CA LEU A 146 -1.06 -11.35 27.35
C LEU A 146 -1.35 -12.83 27.65
N LEU A 147 -1.87 -13.58 26.67
CA LEU A 147 -2.15 -15.00 26.82
C LEU A 147 -0.89 -15.82 27.11
N VAL A 148 0.19 -15.58 26.36
CA VAL A 148 1.49 -16.28 26.57
C VAL A 148 2.02 -16.02 27.97
N LYS A 149 2.00 -14.76 28.43
CA LYS A 149 2.42 -14.39 29.80
C LYS A 149 1.57 -15.06 30.87
N GLN A 150 0.25 -15.08 30.70
CA GLN A 150 -0.66 -15.73 31.64
C GLN A 150 -0.43 -17.24 31.72
N GLN A 151 -0.21 -17.91 30.59
CA GLN A 151 0.08 -19.36 30.59
C GLN A 151 1.41 -19.67 31.27
N LEU A 152 2.46 -18.88 31.03
CA LEU A 152 3.75 -18.99 31.74
C LEU A 152 3.59 -18.81 33.25
N ASP A 153 2.88 -17.76 33.68
CA ASP A 153 2.63 -17.51 35.11
C ASP A 153 1.85 -18.65 35.78
N ASN A 154 0.91 -19.27 35.07
CA ASN A 154 0.13 -20.41 35.57
C ASN A 154 0.99 -21.67 35.70
N LEU A 155 1.87 -21.95 34.73
CA LEU A 155 2.82 -23.06 34.80
C LEU A 155 3.80 -22.88 35.97
N ALA A 156 4.37 -21.68 36.13
CA ALA A 156 5.29 -21.39 37.24
C ALA A 156 4.61 -21.56 38.62
N LYS A 157 3.34 -21.20 38.75
CA LYS A 157 2.55 -21.41 39.98
C LYS A 157 2.26 -22.89 40.23
N ALA A 158 1.95 -23.67 39.19
CA ALA A 158 1.72 -25.10 39.30
C ALA A 158 2.99 -25.84 39.77
N GLU A 159 4.15 -25.52 39.20
CA GLU A 159 5.45 -26.09 39.61
C GLU A 159 5.84 -25.71 41.05
N SER A 160 5.42 -24.52 41.51
CA SER A 160 5.66 -24.05 42.89
C SER A 160 4.74 -24.71 43.92
N GLN A 161 3.61 -25.30 43.51
CA GLN A 161 2.67 -26.00 44.38
C GLN A 161 2.94 -27.52 44.47
N GLU A 162 3.71 -28.08 43.53
CA GLU A 162 4.14 -29.49 43.54
C GLU A 162 5.46 -29.76 44.30
N LYS A 163 6.14 -28.71 44.81
CA LYS A 163 7.34 -28.82 45.67
C LYS A 163 7.03 -28.57 47.14
#